data_AF-A0A3M1QQA6-F1
#
_entry.id   AF-A0A3M1QQA6-F1
#
_cell.length_a   1.000
_cell.length_b   1.000
_cell.length_c   1.000
_cell.angle_alpha   90.00
_cell.angle_beta   90.00
_cell.angle_gamma   90.00
#
_symmetry.space_group_name_H-M   'P 1'
#
loop_
_entity.id
_entity.type
_entity.pdbx_description
1 polymer ?
#
loop_
_entity_poly.entity_id
_entity_poly.type
_entity_poly.pdbx_seq_one_letter_code
_entity_poly.pdbx_strand_id
1 'polypeptide(L)'
;MKKRKDGRVRPVPVKLNVYADNWFKLFINGKLIAVDSIDFVPHNVISVDVVEQYPMTIAVLAKDYADPQTGLEWNNTQIGDGGFLLKLGDRIVSNSQWKAKKFSWGPLNGDMQNPKVVHQPLPKG
;
A
#
# COMPACT_ATOMS: atom_id res chain seq x y z
N MET A 1 -1.13 -12.64 28.91
CA MET A 1 0.28 -12.24 28.73
C MET A 1 1.18 -13.11 29.60
N LYS A 2 2.26 -13.72 29.06
CA LYS A 2 3.28 -14.43 29.85
C LYS A 2 4.46 -13.49 30.13
N LYS A 3 4.62 -13.03 31.39
CA LYS A 3 5.77 -12.19 31.83
C LYS A 3 7.06 -13.02 31.88
N ARG A 4 8.21 -12.44 31.48
CA ARG A 4 9.54 -12.97 31.78
C ARG A 4 9.91 -12.66 33.25
N LYS A 5 10.88 -13.42 33.80
CA LYS A 5 11.44 -13.24 35.15
C LYS A 5 12.18 -11.91 35.37
N ASP A 6 12.45 -11.13 34.32
CA ASP A 6 13.16 -9.84 34.35
C ASP A 6 12.23 -8.62 34.43
N GLY A 7 10.91 -8.83 34.55
CA GLY A 7 9.93 -7.74 34.66
C GLY A 7 9.65 -6.97 33.36
N ARG A 8 10.37 -7.25 32.27
CA ARG A 8 10.17 -6.57 30.97
C ARG A 8 9.02 -7.21 30.22
N VAL A 9 8.03 -6.39 29.83
CA VAL A 9 6.96 -6.81 28.91
C VAL A 9 7.60 -6.96 27.53
N ARG A 10 7.61 -8.17 26.97
CA ARG A 10 8.00 -8.32 25.56
C ARG A 10 6.95 -7.61 24.70
N PRO A 11 7.34 -6.81 23.70
CA PRO A 11 6.40 -6.36 22.69
C PRO A 11 5.72 -7.58 22.07
N VAL A 12 4.39 -7.59 22.08
CA VAL A 12 3.60 -8.66 21.46
C VAL A 12 3.34 -8.22 20.02
N PRO A 13 3.71 -9.03 19.02
CA PRO A 13 3.38 -8.72 17.64
C PRO A 13 1.86 -8.63 17.45
N VAL A 14 1.44 -7.67 16.63
CA VAL A 14 0.05 -7.44 16.25
C VAL A 14 -0.08 -7.73 14.76
N LYS A 15 -1.20 -8.33 14.36
CA LYS A 15 -1.43 -8.65 12.95
C LYS A 15 -1.68 -7.37 12.16
N LEU A 16 -0.96 -7.22 11.06
CA LEU A 16 -1.15 -6.20 10.04
C LEU A 16 -1.66 -6.88 8.78
N ASN A 17 -2.79 -6.40 8.26
CA ASN A 17 -3.39 -6.85 7.02
C ASN A 17 -3.39 -5.69 6.01
N VAL A 18 -2.98 -5.97 4.78
CA VAL A 18 -2.97 -5.01 3.68
C VAL A 18 -3.64 -5.60 2.46
N TYR A 19 -4.52 -4.82 1.86
CA TYR A 19 -5.06 -5.03 0.54
C TYR A 19 -4.73 -3.80 -0.31
N ALA A 20 -4.27 -4.02 -1.53
CA ALA A 20 -4.18 -3.00 -2.55
C ALA A 20 -4.89 -3.51 -3.81
N ASP A 21 -5.52 -2.60 -4.52
CA ASP A 21 -5.87 -2.75 -5.94
C ASP A 21 -4.71 -2.12 -6.72
N ASN A 22 -3.67 -2.85 -7.10
CA ASN A 22 -3.47 -4.30 -6.87
C ASN A 22 -2.19 -4.66 -6.12
N TRP A 23 -1.22 -3.75 -6.04
CA TRP A 23 0.11 -4.07 -5.53
C TRP A 23 0.60 -3.02 -4.54
N PHE A 24 1.42 -3.42 -3.57
CA PHE A 24 2.03 -2.48 -2.65
C PHE A 24 3.44 -2.84 -2.16
N LYS A 25 4.12 -1.81 -1.62
CA LYS A 25 5.25 -1.89 -0.69
C LYS A 25 4.93 -1.13 0.58
N LEU A 26 5.05 -1.79 1.73
CA LEU A 26 4.77 -1.24 3.04
C LEU A 26 6.07 -0.99 3.82
N PHE A 27 6.17 0.20 4.39
CA PHE A 27 7.26 0.61 5.26
C PHE A 27 6.73 1.04 6.62
N ILE A 28 7.45 0.70 7.67
CA ILE A 28 7.22 1.21 9.03
C ILE A 28 8.53 1.81 9.52
N ASN A 29 8.49 3.09 9.92
CA ASN A 29 9.66 3.85 10.35
C ASN A 29 10.83 3.76 9.36
N GLY A 30 10.51 3.85 8.06
CA GLY A 30 11.49 3.77 6.95
C GLY A 30 11.99 2.36 6.60
N LYS A 31 11.63 1.33 7.36
CA LYS A 31 12.04 -0.06 7.07
C LYS A 31 11.00 -0.76 6.23
N LEU A 32 11.42 -1.47 5.19
CA LEU A 32 10.54 -2.32 4.38
C LEU A 32 10.03 -3.48 5.25
N ILE A 33 8.71 -3.58 5.38
CA ILE A 33 8.05 -4.60 6.21
C ILE A 33 7.41 -5.68 5.36
N ALA A 34 6.75 -5.30 4.28
CA ALA A 34 6.08 -6.22 3.38
C ALA A 34 6.04 -5.67 1.95
N VAL A 35 6.00 -6.60 1.00
CA VAL A 35 5.72 -6.38 -0.41
C VAL A 35 4.58 -7.31 -0.76
N ASP A 36 3.70 -6.91 -1.67
CA ASP A 36 2.74 -7.85 -2.21
C ASP A 36 3.44 -9.08 -2.81
N SER A 37 2.90 -10.26 -2.54
CA SER A 37 3.51 -11.54 -2.92
C SER A 37 3.29 -11.91 -4.38
N ILE A 38 2.39 -11.20 -5.04
CA ILE A 38 2.00 -11.37 -6.44
C ILE A 38 2.07 -10.02 -7.14
N ASP A 39 2.21 -10.01 -8.46
CA ASP A 39 2.47 -8.76 -9.18
C ASP A 39 1.24 -7.85 -9.26
N PHE A 40 0.10 -8.32 -9.76
CA PHE A 40 -1.13 -7.52 -9.87
C PHE A 40 -2.41 -8.39 -9.85
N VAL A 41 -2.39 -9.57 -10.48
CA VAL A 41 -3.57 -10.44 -10.57
C VAL A 41 -3.24 -11.87 -10.12
N PRO A 42 -4.14 -12.57 -9.43
CA PRO A 42 -5.43 -12.11 -8.88
C PRO A 42 -5.24 -11.10 -7.72
N HIS A 43 -6.32 -10.59 -7.13
CA HIS A 43 -6.20 -9.75 -5.93
C HIS A 43 -5.85 -10.62 -4.72
N ASN A 44 -5.15 -10.07 -3.73
CA ASN A 44 -4.83 -10.77 -2.48
C ASN A 44 -4.79 -9.84 -1.27
N VAL A 45 -4.72 -10.43 -0.08
CA VAL A 45 -4.44 -9.75 1.18
C VAL A 45 -3.13 -10.27 1.75
N ILE A 46 -2.25 -9.37 2.16
CA ILE A 46 -1.00 -9.72 2.84
C ILE A 46 -1.17 -9.53 4.34
N SER A 47 -0.90 -10.60 5.08
CA SER A 47 -0.98 -10.64 6.54
C SER A 47 0.40 -10.88 7.15
N VAL A 48 0.93 -9.93 7.92
CA VAL A 48 2.23 -10.02 8.61
C VAL A 48 2.12 -9.66 10.08
N ASP A 49 3.01 -10.20 10.91
CA ASP A 49 3.10 -9.84 12.33
C ASP A 49 4.07 -8.69 12.53
N VAL A 50 3.59 -7.60 13.13
CA VAL A 50 4.36 -6.37 13.34
C VAL A 50 4.49 -6.07 14.83
N VAL A 51 5.71 -5.77 15.26
CA VAL A 51 5.95 -5.18 16.58
C VAL A 51 5.87 -3.67 16.46
N GLU A 52 4.83 -3.07 17.05
CA GLU A 52 4.62 -1.63 17.04
C GLU A 52 5.74 -0.89 17.82
N GLN A 53 6.31 0.15 17.21
CA GLN A 53 7.36 0.98 17.79
C GLN A 53 7.00 2.45 17.63
N TYR A 54 6.61 3.09 18.73
CA TYR A 54 6.13 4.47 18.75
C TYR A 54 7.27 5.47 19.07
N PRO A 55 7.26 6.70 18.51
CA PRO A 55 6.33 7.17 17.48
C PRO A 55 6.48 6.37 16.19
N MET A 56 5.34 6.04 15.57
CA MET A 56 5.27 5.13 14.44
C MET A 56 4.78 5.88 13.20
N THR A 57 5.50 5.76 12.10
CA THR A 57 5.10 6.24 10.78
C THR A 57 4.94 5.05 9.86
N ILE A 58 3.76 4.91 9.26
CA ILE A 58 3.47 3.92 8.24
C ILE A 58 3.46 4.63 6.88
N ALA A 59 4.21 4.11 5.92
CA ALA A 59 4.23 4.60 4.56
C ALA A 59 3.98 3.45 3.59
N VAL A 60 3.22 3.71 2.53
CA VAL A 60 2.86 2.70 1.54
C VAL A 60 3.05 3.26 0.14
N LEU A 61 3.76 2.53 -0.70
CA LEU A 61 3.74 2.72 -2.14
C LEU A 61 2.74 1.71 -2.71
N ALA A 62 1.54 2.16 -3.04
CA ALA A 62 0.53 1.35 -3.72
C ALA A 62 0.53 1.62 -5.22
N LYS A 63 0.12 0.63 -6.02
CA LYS A 63 0.02 0.70 -7.46
C LYS A 63 -1.21 -0.07 -7.93
N ASP A 64 -1.99 0.61 -8.75
CA ASP A 64 -3.07 0.00 -9.52
C ASP A 64 -2.52 -0.69 -10.77
N TYR A 65 -3.23 -1.72 -11.25
CA TYR A 65 -2.92 -2.32 -12.54
C TYR A 65 -3.26 -1.29 -13.62
N ALA A 66 -2.30 -0.96 -14.49
CA ALA A 66 -2.57 -0.09 -15.62
C ALA A 66 -1.49 -0.25 -16.67
N ASP A 67 -1.84 -0.10 -17.94
CA ASP A 67 -0.86 0.07 -18.99
C ASP A 67 -0.06 1.38 -18.74
N PRO A 68 1.29 1.33 -18.76
CA PRO A 68 2.10 2.48 -18.37
C PRO A 68 2.09 3.64 -19.38
N GLN A 69 1.62 3.41 -20.61
CA GLN A 69 1.53 4.43 -21.66
C GLN A 69 0.17 5.10 -21.69
N THR A 70 -0.90 4.34 -21.47
CA THR A 70 -2.28 4.86 -21.55
C THR A 70 -2.87 5.19 -20.17
N GLY A 71 -2.46 4.49 -19.12
CA GLY A 71 -3.06 4.57 -17.79
C GLY A 71 -4.40 3.85 -17.72
N LEU A 72 -4.73 3.04 -18.71
CA LEU A 72 -5.97 2.27 -18.78
C LEU A 72 -5.72 0.81 -18.39
N GLU A 73 -6.76 0.21 -17.83
CA GLU A 73 -6.82 -1.20 -17.50
C GLU A 73 -7.39 -2.05 -18.63
N TRP A 74 -7.23 -3.37 -18.48
CA TRP A 74 -7.95 -4.40 -19.23
C TRP A 74 -7.96 -4.14 -20.74
N ASN A 75 -6.79 -4.29 -21.36
CA ASN A 75 -6.60 -4.06 -22.79
C ASN A 75 -6.97 -2.64 -23.25
N ASN A 76 -6.68 -1.64 -22.42
CA ASN A 76 -6.91 -0.22 -22.67
C ASN A 76 -8.39 0.15 -22.88
N THR A 77 -9.29 -0.47 -22.11
CA THR A 77 -10.74 -0.25 -22.24
C THR A 77 -11.40 0.37 -21.02
N GLN A 78 -10.70 0.44 -19.88
CA GLN A 78 -11.27 0.85 -18.61
C GLN A 78 -10.35 1.84 -17.90
N ILE A 79 -10.95 2.82 -17.22
CA ILE A 79 -10.23 3.65 -16.25
C ILE A 79 -10.27 2.88 -14.93
N GLY A 80 -9.10 2.67 -14.32
CA GLY A 80 -8.98 1.99 -13.03
C GLY A 80 -9.65 2.75 -11.90
N ASP A 81 -10.07 2.03 -10.88
CA ASP A 81 -10.71 2.57 -9.69
C ASP A 81 -9.73 2.73 -8.53
N GLY A 82 -8.74 1.85 -8.43
CA GLY A 82 -7.71 1.85 -7.42
C GLY A 82 -8.26 1.69 -6.00
N GLY A 83 -7.54 0.95 -5.16
CA GLY A 83 -8.02 0.66 -3.81
C GLY A 83 -6.89 0.42 -2.84
N PHE A 84 -7.09 0.84 -1.58
CA PHE A 84 -6.15 0.54 -0.51
C PHE A 84 -6.85 0.39 0.83
N LEU A 85 -6.57 -0.71 1.51
CA LEU A 85 -7.00 -0.97 2.88
C LEU A 85 -5.83 -1.50 3.70
N LEU A 86 -5.63 -0.91 4.88
CA LEU A 86 -4.70 -1.41 5.88
C LEU A 86 -5.38 -1.46 7.24
N LYS A 87 -5.21 -2.58 7.95
CA LYS A 87 -5.62 -2.73 9.34
C LYS A 87 -4.47 -3.33 10.16
N LEU A 88 -3.96 -2.59 11.14
CA LEU A 88 -2.98 -3.04 12.12
C LEU A 88 -3.65 -3.15 13.49
N GLY A 89 -3.84 -4.40 13.94
CA GLY A 89 -4.64 -4.71 15.11
C GLY A 89 -6.04 -4.13 15.03
N ASP A 90 -6.58 -3.70 16.17
CA ASP A 90 -7.92 -3.10 16.23
C ASP A 90 -7.93 -1.57 16.26
N ARG A 91 -6.77 -0.92 16.14
CA ARG A 91 -6.62 0.52 16.42
C ARG A 91 -6.23 1.35 15.22
N ILE A 92 -5.44 0.80 14.30
CA ILE A 92 -4.93 1.54 13.16
C ILE A 92 -5.60 0.99 11.91
N VAL A 93 -6.40 1.83 11.27
CA VAL A 93 -7.10 1.55 10.02
C VAL A 93 -6.82 2.68 9.04
N SER A 94 -6.54 2.35 7.79
CA SER A 94 -6.45 3.34 6.71
C SER A 94 -7.77 4.11 6.61
N ASN A 95 -7.70 5.44 6.56
CA ASN A 95 -8.87 6.30 6.50
C ASN A 95 -8.54 7.63 5.81
N SER A 96 -9.51 8.54 5.73
CA SER A 96 -9.36 9.85 5.07
C SER A 96 -8.36 10.81 5.74
N GLN A 97 -7.83 10.50 6.93
CA GLN A 97 -6.77 11.29 7.56
C GLN A 97 -5.38 10.96 7.02
N TRP A 98 -5.22 9.85 6.28
CA TRP A 98 -3.96 9.51 5.63
C TRP A 98 -3.68 10.50 4.49
N LYS A 99 -2.40 10.88 4.35
CA LYS A 99 -1.95 11.76 3.27
C LYS A 99 -1.49 10.92 2.08
N ALA A 100 -1.88 11.34 0.88
CA ALA A 100 -1.51 10.68 -0.36
C ALA A 100 -0.77 11.64 -1.30
N LYS A 101 0.15 11.09 -2.09
CA LYS A 101 0.80 11.77 -3.21
C LYS A 101 0.86 10.81 -4.39
N LYS A 102 0.40 11.26 -5.56
CA LYS A 102 0.49 10.51 -6.81
C LYS A 102 1.86 10.69 -7.46
N PHE A 103 2.38 9.61 -8.04
CA PHE A 103 3.65 9.60 -8.79
C PHE A 103 3.47 9.14 -10.23
N SER A 104 2.45 8.32 -10.51
CA SER A 104 1.99 8.03 -11.86
C SER A 104 0.48 8.17 -11.91
N TRP A 105 -0.06 8.80 -12.95
CA TRP A 105 -1.51 8.86 -13.16
C TRP A 105 -1.85 9.12 -14.63
N GLY A 106 -2.95 8.50 -15.05
CA GLY A 106 -3.58 8.65 -16.34
C GLY A 106 -4.85 7.79 -16.39
N PRO A 107 -5.59 7.80 -17.50
CA PRO A 107 -5.46 8.76 -18.60
C PRO A 107 -5.73 10.20 -18.10
N LEU A 108 -4.95 11.18 -18.59
CA LEU A 108 -5.14 12.58 -18.19
C LEU A 108 -6.54 13.07 -18.53
N ASN A 109 -7.19 13.71 -17.55
CA ASN A 109 -8.55 14.22 -17.64
C ASN A 109 -9.61 13.16 -17.99
N GLY A 110 -9.30 11.87 -17.85
CA GLY A 110 -10.20 10.79 -18.26
C GLY A 110 -10.32 10.60 -19.77
N ASP A 111 -9.38 11.13 -20.57
CA ASP A 111 -9.42 10.99 -22.04
C ASP A 111 -9.03 9.57 -22.47
N MET A 112 -10.04 8.77 -22.81
CA MET A 112 -9.85 7.39 -23.29
C MET A 112 -9.51 7.32 -24.79
N GLN A 113 -9.73 8.38 -25.57
CA GLN A 113 -9.49 8.39 -27.02
C GLN A 113 -8.04 8.73 -27.35
N ASN A 114 -7.43 9.64 -26.57
CA ASN A 114 -6.02 9.99 -26.65
C ASN A 114 -5.36 9.93 -25.26
N PRO A 115 -5.25 8.72 -24.69
CA PRO A 115 -4.78 8.55 -23.33
C PRO A 115 -3.33 9.00 -23.17
N LYS A 116 -3.05 9.69 -22.06
CA LYS A 116 -1.72 10.16 -21.68
C LYS A 116 -1.49 9.90 -20.20
N VAL A 117 -0.27 9.54 -19.85
CA VAL A 117 0.14 9.30 -18.46
C VAL A 117 1.24 10.29 -18.08
N VAL A 118 1.16 10.79 -16.85
CA VAL A 118 2.27 11.53 -16.23
C VAL A 118 3.03 10.60 -15.31
N HIS A 119 4.35 10.60 -15.44
CA HIS A 119 5.26 9.89 -14.55
C HIS A 119 6.16 10.90 -13.83
N GLN A 120 6.16 10.87 -12.50
CA GLN A 120 7.09 11.56 -11.64
C GLN A 120 8.07 10.55 -11.03
N PRO A 121 9.34 10.92 -10.85
CA PRO A 121 10.30 10.07 -10.15
C PRO A 121 9.79 9.71 -8.75
N LEU A 122 9.91 8.44 -8.39
CA LEU A 122 9.67 8.01 -7.01
C LEU A 122 10.74 8.60 -6.08
N PRO A 123 10.41 8.85 -4.79
CA PRO A 123 11.41 9.26 -3.82
C PRO A 123 12.52 8.21 -3.72
N LYS A 124 13.76 8.65 -3.53
CA LYS A 124 14.85 7.73 -3.18
C LYS A 124 14.55 7.21 -1.77
N GLY A 125 14.44 5.89 -1.64
CA GLY A 125 14.29 5.20 -0.36
C GLY A 125 15.55 5.22 0.47
#